data_AF-A0A497EMU9-F1
#
_entry.id   AF-A0A497EMU9-F1
#
_cell.length_a   1.000
_cell.length_b   1.000
_cell.length_c   1.000
_cell.angle_alpha   90.00
_cell.angle_beta   90.00
_cell.angle_gamma   90.00
#
_symmetry.space_group_name_H-M   'P 1'
#
loop_
_entity.id
_entity.type
_entity.pdbx_description
1 polymer ?
#
loop_
_entity_poly.entity_id
_entity_poly.type
_entity_poly.pdbx_seq_one_letter_code
_entity_poly.pdbx_strand_id
1 'polypeptide(L)'
;VIEKLKALDSRPYRDGEINQFKGFEKAVNLGFKSIGVTVTSADDAMKIRRLAKRDHVTSLIIGVHLTGISRNETLQLLENSDVVTGCASKYVRNMAAENCMLQVGTSMPVYALTRIGREALLERAKDVRSELSIKIGVEKTHQLSVKTPCPLV
;
A
#
# COMPACT_ATOMS: atom_id res chain seq x y z
N VAL A 1 -9.43 -8.97 20.00
CA VAL A 1 -8.17 -8.29 20.39
C VAL A 1 -8.45 -7.11 21.30
N ILE A 2 -9.28 -6.14 20.90
CA ILE A 2 -9.61 -4.95 21.71
C ILE A 2 -10.13 -5.30 23.11
N GLU A 3 -11.04 -6.26 23.25
CA GLU A 3 -11.54 -6.67 24.58
C GLU A 3 -10.47 -7.32 25.45
N LYS A 4 -9.56 -8.11 24.86
CA LYS A 4 -8.41 -8.68 25.57
C LYS A 4 -7.46 -7.58 26.07
N LEU A 5 -7.22 -6.55 25.24
CA LEU A 5 -6.41 -5.40 25.64
C LEU A 5 -7.08 -4.60 26.76
N LYS A 6 -8.41 -4.39 26.69
CA LYS A 6 -9.17 -3.74 27.77
C LYS A 6 -9.11 -4.52 29.08
N ALA A 7 -9.21 -5.85 29.02
CA ALA A 7 -9.09 -6.72 30.20
C ALA A 7 -7.69 -6.67 30.85
N LEU A 8 -6.67 -6.24 30.10
CA LEU A 8 -5.30 -6.04 30.58
C LEU A 8 -5.01 -4.59 31.04
N ASP A 9 -6.05 -3.76 31.23
CA ASP A 9 -5.94 -2.30 31.46
C ASP A 9 -5.01 -1.60 30.45
N SER A 10 -4.94 -2.12 29.22
CA SER A 10 -4.15 -1.50 28.16
C SER A 10 -4.83 -0.24 27.69
N ARG A 11 -4.07 0.87 27.63
CA ARG A 11 -4.56 2.17 27.17
C ARG A 11 -3.82 2.59 25.89
N PRO A 12 -4.51 3.16 24.89
CA PRO A 12 -3.84 3.70 23.72
C PRO A 12 -2.94 4.86 24.14
N TYR A 13 -1.69 4.86 23.64
CA TYR A 13 -0.75 5.96 23.82
C TYR A 13 -1.26 7.18 23.04
N ARG A 14 -1.52 8.29 23.74
CA ARG A 14 -2.22 9.45 23.16
C ARG A 14 -1.30 10.51 22.58
N ASP A 15 -0.02 10.51 22.94
CA ASP A 15 0.94 11.56 22.59
C ASP A 15 1.77 11.21 21.34
N GLY A 16 1.50 10.07 20.70
CA GLY A 16 2.24 9.57 19.53
C GLY A 16 1.39 9.50 18.27
N GLU A 17 0.78 10.62 17.86
CA GLU A 17 0.03 10.68 16.59
C GLU A 17 0.95 10.32 15.41
N ILE A 18 0.56 9.31 14.64
CA ILE A 18 1.19 9.01 13.35
C ILE A 18 0.32 9.67 12.27
N ASN A 19 0.81 10.77 11.72
CA ASN A 19 0.09 11.54 10.69
C ASN A 19 0.91 11.59 9.39
N GLN A 20 0.54 10.74 8.44
CA GLN A 20 1.24 10.53 7.18
C GLN A 20 1.27 11.80 6.32
N PHE A 21 0.14 12.53 6.27
CA PHE A 21 0.05 13.77 5.50
C PHE A 21 0.99 14.86 6.06
N LYS A 22 0.94 15.13 7.37
CA LYS A 22 1.83 16.11 8.02
C LYS A 22 3.30 15.72 7.90
N GLY A 23 3.60 14.42 8.00
CA GLY A 23 4.95 13.90 7.78
C GLY A 23 5.46 14.18 6.36
N PHE A 24 4.61 13.93 5.35
CA PHE A 24 4.93 14.23 3.96
C PHE A 24 5.10 15.74 3.73
N GLU A 25 4.18 16.57 4.22
CA GLU A 25 4.26 18.03 4.14
C GLU A 25 5.55 18.57 4.77
N LYS A 26 5.93 18.04 5.93
CA LYS A 26 7.20 18.42 6.57
C LYS A 26 8.40 18.09 5.68
N ALA A 27 8.43 16.93 5.05
CA ALA A 27 9.51 16.57 4.13
C ALA A 27 9.54 17.48 2.89
N VAL A 28 8.40 17.86 2.33
CA VAL A 28 8.32 18.86 1.26
C VAL A 28 8.93 20.20 1.72
N ASN A 29 8.54 20.68 2.90
CA ASN A 29 9.04 21.94 3.47
C ASN A 29 10.55 21.92 3.77
N LEU A 30 11.13 20.74 4.01
CA LEU A 30 12.58 20.56 4.16
C LEU A 30 13.32 20.50 2.81
N GLY A 31 12.62 20.58 1.68
CA GLY A 31 13.20 20.65 0.34
C GLY A 31 13.39 19.30 -0.34
N PHE A 32 12.92 18.19 0.24
CA PHE A 32 13.01 16.87 -0.40
C PHE A 32 12.17 16.82 -1.68
N LYS A 33 12.74 16.24 -2.75
CA LYS A 33 12.13 16.20 -4.09
C LYS A 33 11.56 14.83 -4.49
N SER A 34 11.97 13.79 -3.78
CA SER A 34 11.49 12.42 -3.95
C SER A 34 11.20 11.85 -2.58
N ILE A 35 9.94 11.51 -2.31
CA ILE A 35 9.47 11.15 -0.98
C ILE A 35 8.62 9.87 -1.07
N GLY A 36 9.03 8.85 -0.32
CA GLY A 36 8.24 7.64 -0.10
C GLY A 36 7.41 7.75 1.17
N VAL A 37 6.15 7.34 1.13
CA VAL A 37 5.24 7.38 2.27
C VAL A 37 4.29 6.19 2.26
N THR A 38 4.13 5.56 3.43
CA THR A 38 3.11 4.54 3.65
C THR A 38 1.82 5.20 4.12
N VAL A 39 0.67 4.74 3.61
CA VAL A 39 -0.66 5.26 3.98
C VAL A 39 -1.59 4.12 4.34
N THR A 40 -2.52 4.37 5.26
CA THR A 40 -3.53 3.40 5.69
C THR A 40 -4.95 3.81 5.28
N SER A 41 -5.11 4.99 4.67
CA SER A 41 -6.40 5.54 4.27
C SER A 41 -6.36 6.09 2.84
N ALA A 42 -7.50 6.05 2.15
CA ALA A 42 -7.64 6.64 0.82
C ALA A 42 -7.54 8.18 0.87
N ASP A 43 -8.01 8.79 1.95
CA ASP A 43 -7.98 10.24 2.17
C ASP A 43 -6.54 10.76 2.26
N ASP A 44 -5.67 10.11 3.03
CA ASP A 44 -4.26 10.48 3.10
C ASP A 44 -3.57 10.33 1.75
N ALA A 45 -3.82 9.23 1.05
CA ALA A 45 -3.25 8.99 -0.28
C ALA A 45 -3.62 10.12 -1.26
N MET A 46 -4.90 10.54 -1.24
CA MET A 46 -5.41 11.61 -2.08
C MET A 46 -4.81 12.97 -1.72
N LYS A 47 -4.78 13.32 -0.43
CA LYS A 47 -4.20 14.58 0.06
C LYS A 47 -2.72 14.69 -0.28
N ILE A 48 -1.95 13.63 -0.04
CA ILE A 48 -0.53 13.55 -0.38
C ILE A 48 -0.33 13.68 -1.89
N ARG A 49 -1.11 12.96 -2.71
CA ARG A 49 -0.99 13.05 -4.17
C ARG A 49 -1.26 14.45 -4.70
N ARG A 50 -2.25 15.16 -4.14
CA ARG A 50 -2.55 16.56 -4.48
C ARG A 50 -1.42 17.50 -4.09
N LEU A 51 -0.90 17.35 -2.87
CA LEU A 51 0.23 18.13 -2.36
C LEU A 51 1.48 17.94 -3.22
N ALA A 52 1.83 16.68 -3.51
CA ALA A 52 2.97 16.33 -4.36
C ALA A 52 2.87 16.96 -5.77
N LYS A 53 1.67 16.93 -6.38
CA LYS A 53 1.41 17.59 -7.67
C LYS A 53 1.56 19.11 -7.59
N ARG A 54 0.98 19.74 -6.57
CA ARG A 54 1.04 21.20 -6.36
C ARG A 54 2.48 21.68 -6.22
N ASP A 55 3.27 20.95 -5.44
CA ASP A 55 4.63 21.36 -5.06
C ASP A 55 5.72 20.74 -5.96
N HIS A 56 5.31 20.06 -7.04
CA HIS A 56 6.19 19.43 -8.05
C HIS A 56 7.20 18.45 -7.42
N VAL A 57 6.73 17.64 -6.47
CA VAL A 57 7.51 16.63 -5.75
C VAL A 57 7.11 15.25 -6.24
N THR A 58 8.10 14.38 -6.43
CA THR A 58 7.86 12.96 -6.72
C THR A 58 7.42 12.26 -5.45
N SER A 59 6.21 11.72 -5.43
CA SER A 59 5.69 10.91 -4.32
C SER A 59 5.58 9.43 -4.71
N LEU A 60 6.17 8.55 -3.92
CA LEU A 60 5.91 7.11 -3.91
C LEU A 60 4.95 6.78 -2.76
N ILE A 61 3.68 6.54 -3.07
CA ILE A 61 2.61 6.29 -2.10
C ILE A 61 2.34 4.79 -1.99
N ILE A 62 2.46 4.24 -0.79
CA ILE A 62 2.38 2.80 -0.52
C ILE A 62 1.21 2.51 0.44
N GLY A 63 0.12 1.93 -0.06
CA GLY A 63 -1.04 1.54 0.76
C GLY A 63 -0.81 0.26 1.56
N VAL A 64 -0.91 0.34 2.89
CA VAL A 64 -0.65 -0.76 3.84
C VAL A 64 -1.75 -0.89 4.90
N HIS A 65 -1.81 -2.03 5.59
CA HIS A 65 -2.76 -2.31 6.68
C HIS A 65 -4.25 -2.12 6.29
N LEU A 66 -4.59 -2.47 5.06
CA LEU A 66 -5.89 -2.18 4.44
C LEU A 66 -7.03 -3.14 4.85
N THR A 67 -6.89 -3.83 5.97
CA THR A 67 -7.94 -4.76 6.44
C THR A 67 -9.18 -3.96 6.84
N GLY A 68 -10.35 -4.34 6.32
CA GLY A 68 -11.62 -3.66 6.61
C GLY A 68 -11.91 -2.40 5.78
N ILE A 69 -11.04 -2.07 4.82
CA ILE A 69 -11.32 -1.01 3.85
C ILE A 69 -12.56 -1.35 3.01
N SER A 70 -13.43 -0.38 2.76
CA SER A 70 -14.59 -0.57 1.91
C SER A 70 -14.20 -0.66 0.42
N ARG A 71 -15.13 -1.13 -0.43
CA ARG A 71 -14.94 -1.16 -1.87
C ARG A 71 -14.68 0.24 -2.45
N ASN A 72 -15.41 1.25 -1.97
CA ASN A 72 -15.28 2.61 -2.47
C ASN A 72 -13.94 3.25 -2.06
N GLU A 73 -13.55 3.08 -0.80
CA GLU A 73 -12.24 3.52 -0.33
C GLU A 73 -11.10 2.79 -1.04
N THR A 74 -11.29 1.50 -1.36
CA THR A 74 -10.33 0.74 -2.17
C THR A 74 -10.12 1.41 -3.52
N LEU A 75 -11.20 1.75 -4.23
CA LEU A 75 -11.09 2.41 -5.54
C LEU A 75 -10.26 3.70 -5.45
N GLN A 76 -10.64 4.58 -4.51
CA GLN A 76 -9.93 5.85 -4.29
C GLN A 76 -8.47 5.64 -3.89
N LEU A 77 -8.18 4.63 -3.07
CA LEU A 77 -6.82 4.30 -2.67
C LEU A 77 -5.98 3.83 -3.86
N LEU A 78 -6.53 2.94 -4.71
CA LEU A 78 -5.82 2.43 -5.89
C LEU A 78 -5.51 3.54 -6.89
N GLU A 79 -6.43 4.49 -7.08
CA GLU A 79 -6.22 5.64 -7.99
C GLU A 79 -5.11 6.59 -7.54
N ASN A 80 -4.82 6.64 -6.22
CA ASN A 80 -3.87 7.59 -5.66
C ASN A 80 -2.56 6.94 -5.20
N SER A 81 -2.48 5.62 -5.13
CA SER A 81 -1.30 4.87 -4.67
C SER A 81 -0.45 4.35 -5.82
N ASP A 82 0.84 4.17 -5.56
CA ASP A 82 1.79 3.57 -6.49
C ASP A 82 1.98 2.07 -6.23
N VAL A 83 1.93 1.70 -4.95
CA VAL A 83 2.03 0.32 -4.48
C VAL A 83 0.92 0.08 -3.47
N VAL A 84 0.30 -1.10 -3.47
CA VAL A 84 -0.62 -1.53 -2.43
C VAL A 84 -0.36 -2.96 -1.99
N THR A 85 -0.53 -3.23 -0.71
CA THR A 85 -0.45 -4.60 -0.17
C THR A 85 -1.85 -5.19 -0.04
N GLY A 86 -2.07 -6.39 -0.59
CA GLY A 86 -3.37 -7.06 -0.56
C GLY A 86 -3.82 -7.54 0.83
N CYS A 87 -2.93 -7.54 1.83
CA CYS A 87 -3.16 -7.93 3.25
C CYS A 87 -4.34 -8.91 3.44
N ALA A 88 -5.33 -8.59 4.26
CA ALA A 88 -6.55 -9.39 4.45
C ALA A 88 -7.80 -8.72 3.83
N SER A 89 -7.63 -7.91 2.77
CA SER A 89 -8.73 -7.20 2.10
C SER A 89 -9.12 -7.89 0.80
N LYS A 90 -10.37 -8.37 0.71
CA LYS A 90 -10.85 -8.97 -0.55
C LYS A 90 -10.93 -7.94 -1.68
N TYR A 91 -11.32 -6.71 -1.34
CA TYR A 91 -11.49 -5.65 -2.33
C TYR A 91 -10.15 -5.26 -2.95
N VAL A 92 -9.10 -5.06 -2.14
CA VAL A 92 -7.77 -4.75 -2.65
C VAL A 92 -7.24 -5.89 -3.51
N ARG A 93 -7.36 -7.15 -3.05
CA ARG A 93 -6.85 -8.30 -3.80
C ARG A 93 -7.49 -8.46 -5.18
N ASN A 94 -8.81 -8.29 -5.26
CA ASN A 94 -9.52 -8.42 -6.54
C ASN A 94 -9.23 -7.22 -7.43
N MET A 95 -9.46 -6.00 -6.93
CA MET A 95 -9.39 -4.79 -7.74
C MET A 95 -7.96 -4.40 -8.12
N ALA A 96 -6.97 -4.61 -7.24
CA ALA A 96 -5.58 -4.33 -7.55
C ALA A 96 -5.02 -5.34 -8.57
N ALA A 97 -5.36 -6.63 -8.44
CA ALA A 97 -4.87 -7.65 -9.37
C ALA A 97 -5.33 -7.41 -10.82
N GLU A 98 -6.57 -6.94 -11.03
CA GLU A 98 -7.10 -6.56 -12.35
C GLU A 98 -6.37 -5.37 -12.99
N ASN A 99 -5.80 -4.49 -12.17
CA ASN A 99 -5.30 -3.19 -12.61
C ASN A 99 -3.78 -3.02 -12.45
N CYS A 100 -3.10 -3.95 -11.79
CA CYS A 100 -1.69 -3.82 -11.50
C CYS A 100 -0.80 -3.99 -12.73
N MET A 101 0.34 -3.33 -12.67
CA MET A 101 1.45 -3.42 -13.59
C MET A 101 2.40 -4.58 -13.27
N LEU A 102 2.49 -4.94 -11.99
CA LEU A 102 3.33 -6.01 -11.46
C LEU A 102 2.72 -6.48 -10.14
N GLN A 103 2.64 -7.81 -9.97
CA GLN A 103 2.32 -8.46 -8.71
C GLN A 103 3.56 -9.19 -8.19
N VAL A 104 3.86 -9.04 -6.90
CA VAL A 104 4.90 -9.79 -6.19
C VAL A 104 4.26 -10.60 -5.07
N GLY A 105 4.60 -11.89 -4.99
CA GLY A 105 4.07 -12.81 -3.99
C GLY A 105 2.62 -13.26 -4.28
N THR A 106 2.22 -14.37 -3.64
CA THR A 106 0.90 -15.00 -3.86
C THR A 106 0.09 -15.17 -2.57
N SER A 107 0.74 -15.26 -1.40
CA SER A 107 0.07 -15.37 -0.09
C SER A 107 -0.24 -14.00 0.55
N MET A 108 0.68 -13.04 0.41
CA MET A 108 0.47 -11.64 0.78
C MET A 108 0.90 -10.79 -0.41
N PRO A 109 0.08 -10.73 -1.46
CA PRO A 109 0.48 -10.11 -2.71
C PRO A 109 0.69 -8.60 -2.53
N VAL A 110 1.72 -8.08 -3.18
CA VAL A 110 2.03 -6.66 -3.29
C VAL A 110 1.89 -6.27 -4.76
N TYR A 111 1.14 -5.21 -5.02
CA TYR A 111 0.76 -4.78 -6.35
C TYR A 111 1.35 -3.41 -6.65
N ALA A 112 2.07 -3.28 -7.76
CA ALA A 112 2.43 -1.99 -8.32
C ALA A 112 1.33 -1.51 -9.27
N LEU A 113 0.87 -0.29 -9.08
CA LEU A 113 -0.22 0.33 -9.86
C LEU A 113 0.30 1.36 -10.86
N THR A 114 1.49 1.91 -10.62
CA THR A 114 2.12 2.93 -11.45
C THR A 114 3.53 2.50 -11.87
N ARG A 115 4.13 3.25 -12.81
CA ARG A 115 5.51 2.99 -13.26
C ARG A 115 6.53 3.09 -12.13
N ILE A 116 6.45 4.14 -11.31
CA ILE A 116 7.33 4.31 -10.14
C ILE A 116 7.12 3.20 -9.11
N GLY A 117 5.87 2.74 -8.92
CA GLY A 117 5.59 1.60 -8.05
C GLY A 117 6.21 0.31 -8.58
N ARG A 118 6.18 0.08 -9.90
CA ARG A 118 6.80 -1.08 -10.55
C ARG A 118 8.31 -1.07 -10.36
N GLU A 119 8.93 0.07 -10.61
CA GLU A 119 10.37 0.27 -10.42
C GLU A 119 10.75 -0.01 -8.96
N ALA A 120 10.01 0.54 -7.99
CA ALA A 120 10.26 0.31 -6.57
C ALA A 120 10.22 -1.18 -6.19
N LEU A 121 9.25 -1.94 -6.70
CA LEU A 121 9.18 -3.39 -6.43
C LEU A 121 10.31 -4.18 -7.10
N LEU A 122 10.71 -3.81 -8.32
CA LEU A 122 11.83 -4.45 -9.02
C LEU A 122 13.17 -4.13 -8.36
N GLU A 123 13.37 -2.91 -7.89
CA GLU A 123 14.56 -2.55 -7.10
C GLU A 123 14.61 -3.39 -5.83
N ARG A 124 13.50 -3.52 -5.10
CA ARG A 124 13.44 -4.37 -3.90
C ARG A 124 13.75 -5.83 -4.19
N ALA A 125 13.41 -6.33 -5.38
CA ALA A 125 13.68 -7.71 -5.78
C ALA A 125 15.19 -8.00 -5.88
N LYS A 126 16.03 -7.02 -6.26
CA LYS A 126 17.49 -7.19 -6.32
C LYS A 126 18.11 -7.58 -4.97
N ASP A 127 17.48 -7.17 -3.88
CA ASP A 127 17.92 -7.44 -2.50
C ASP A 127 17.38 -8.77 -1.93
N VAL A 128 16.60 -9.53 -2.71
CA VAL A 128 16.09 -10.84 -2.28
C VAL A 128 17.16 -11.90 -2.51
N ARG A 129 17.64 -12.51 -1.43
CA ARG A 129 18.70 -13.54 -1.48
C ARG A 129 18.20 -14.93 -1.87
N SER A 130 16.91 -15.20 -1.69
CA SER A 130 16.29 -16.46 -2.13
C SER A 130 16.09 -16.45 -3.65
N GLU A 131 15.88 -17.63 -4.22
CA GLU A 131 15.55 -17.76 -5.64
C GLU A 131 14.31 -16.93 -6.02
N LEU A 132 14.43 -16.20 -7.12
CA LEU A 132 13.35 -15.41 -7.70
C LEU A 132 12.79 -16.11 -8.92
N SER A 133 11.48 -16.11 -9.07
CA SER A 133 10.81 -16.52 -10.30
C SER A 133 10.06 -15.33 -10.89
N ILE A 134 10.30 -15.06 -12.17
CA ILE A 134 9.59 -14.01 -12.93
C ILE A 134 8.67 -14.71 -13.91
N LYS A 135 7.37 -14.46 -13.77
CA LYS A 135 6.35 -14.90 -14.72
C LYS A 135 5.88 -13.71 -15.52
N ILE A 136 6.02 -13.78 -16.84
CA ILE A 136 5.46 -12.79 -17.75
C ILE A 136 4.10 -13.31 -18.18
N GLY A 137 3.03 -12.72 -17.64
CA GLY A 137 1.66 -13.05 -18.04
C GLY A 137 1.30 -12.39 -19.37
N VAL A 138 0.70 -13.15 -20.28
CA VAL A 138 0.13 -12.61 -21.54
C VAL A 138 -1.27 -12.04 -21.30
N GLU A 139 -1.95 -12.50 -20.26
CA GLU A 139 -3.25 -12.02 -19.79
C GLU A 139 -3.15 -11.55 -18.33
N LYS A 140 -4.02 -10.62 -17.92
CA LYS A 140 -4.14 -10.17 -16.52
C LYS A 140 -4.86 -11.22 -15.67
N THR A 141 -4.35 -12.44 -15.62
CA THR A 141 -4.93 -13.53 -14.83
C THR A 141 -4.33 -13.57 -13.43
N HIS A 142 -5.22 -13.45 -12.45
CA HIS A 142 -4.96 -13.44 -11.02
C HIS A 142 -4.19 -14.70 -10.56
N GLN A 143 -3.12 -14.52 -9.78
CA GLN A 143 -2.47 -15.65 -9.09
C GLN A 143 -2.44 -15.41 -7.58
N LEU A 144 -3.53 -15.79 -6.91
CA LEU A 144 -3.56 -15.98 -5.46
C LEU A 144 -3.18 -17.43 -5.15
N SER A 145 -2.44 -17.66 -4.07
CA SER A 145 -2.08 -19.04 -3.69
C SER A 145 -3.29 -19.79 -3.11
N VAL A 146 -3.31 -21.12 -3.22
CA VAL A 146 -4.37 -21.96 -2.59
C VAL A 146 -4.32 -21.90 -1.06
N LYS A 147 -3.15 -21.60 -0.47
CA LYS A 147 -2.95 -21.45 0.99
C LYS A 147 -3.10 -20.01 1.48
N THR A 148 -3.77 -19.16 0.72
CA THR A 148 -3.91 -17.75 1.10
C THR A 148 -4.94 -17.63 2.22
N PRO A 149 -4.62 -16.99 3.36
CA PRO A 149 -5.60 -16.77 4.41
C PRO A 149 -6.80 -16.02 3.83
N CYS A 150 -8.01 -16.49 4.18
CA CYS A 150 -9.26 -15.84 3.78
C CYS A 150 -9.19 -14.36 4.20
N PRO A 151 -9.46 -13.43 3.27
CA PRO A 151 -9.65 -12.04 3.64
C PRO A 151 -10.68 -11.95 4.76
N LEU A 152 -10.40 -11.12 5.76
CA LEU A 152 -11.27 -10.99 6.92
C LEU A 152 -12.55 -10.22 6.59
N VAL A 153 -12.54 -9.45 5.49
CA VAL A 153 -13.66 -8.63 5.02
C VAL A 153 -13.65 -8.53 3.51
#